data_AF-T1XK81-F1
#
_entry.id   AF-T1XK81-F1
#
_cell.length_a   1.000
_cell.length_b   1.000
_cell.length_c   1.000
_cell.angle_alpha   90.00
_cell.angle_beta   90.00
_cell.angle_gamma   90.00
#
_symmetry.space_group_name_H-M   'P 1'
#
loop_
_entity.id
_entity.type
_entity.pdbx_description
1 polymer ?
#
loop_
_entity_poly.entity_id
_entity_poly.type
_entity_poly.pdbx_seq_one_letter_code
_entity_poly.pdbx_strand_id
1 'polypeptide(L)' 'MEKTKALVTVIEMARTGLGFTPADALDHIATLIAQEDAESAFYDRRVEELLRLGACIWSLRRDIVMPR' A
#
# COMPACT_ATOMS: atom_id res chain seq x y z
N MET A 1 12.14 5.86 11.66
CA MET A 1 11.34 4.97 12.53
C MET A 1 11.88 3.57 12.41
N GLU A 2 12.13 2.87 13.53
CA GLU A 2 12.59 1.47 13.51
C GLU A 2 11.52 0.51 12.99
N LYS A 3 11.92 -0.56 12.31
CA LYS A 3 11.01 -1.52 11.65
C LYS A 3 9.95 -2.08 12.61
N THR A 4 10.35 -2.44 13.83
CA THR A 4 9.42 -2.98 14.84
C THR A 4 8.37 -1.95 15.26
N LYS A 5 8.77 -0.69 15.43
CA LYS A 5 7.82 0.39 15.79
C LYS A 5 6.82 0.62 14.65
N ALA A 6 7.30 0.63 13.40
CA ALA A 6 6.42 0.74 12.24
C ALA A 6 5.36 -0.38 12.20
N LEU A 7 5.76 -1.63 12.45
CA LEU A 7 4.83 -2.76 12.46
C LEU A 7 3.79 -2.66 13.59
N VAL A 8 4.22 -2.28 14.80
CA VAL A 8 3.30 -2.06 15.92
C VAL A 8 2.29 -0.97 15.58
N THR A 9 2.74 0.15 15.05
CA THR A 9 1.87 1.26 14.65
C THR A 9 0.87 0.85 13.57
N VAL A 10 1.28 0.06 12.57
CA VAL A 10 0.36 -0.45 11.53
C VAL A 10 -0.76 -1.29 12.16
N ILE A 11 -0.43 -2.19 13.10
CA ILE A 11 -1.42 -3.03 13.78
C ILE A 11 -2.40 -2.18 14.60
N GLU A 12 -1.89 -1.17 15.31
CA GLU A 12 -2.70 -0.25 16.12
C GLU A 12 -3.64 0.60 15.26
N MET A 13 -3.15 1.12 14.13
CA MET A 13 -3.98 1.87 13.17
C MET A 13 -5.09 1.00 12.59
N ALA A 14 -4.77 -0.23 12.20
CA ALA A 14 -5.77 -1.17 11.71
C ALA A 14 -6.84 -1.47 12.78
N ARG A 15 -6.42 -1.71 14.03
CA ARG A 15 -7.34 -2.02 15.14
C ARG A 15 -8.27 -0.86 15.48
N THR A 16 -7.78 0.37 15.37
CA THR A 16 -8.53 1.59 15.68
C THR A 16 -9.36 2.10 14.50
N GLY A 17 -9.33 1.42 13.34
CA GLY A 17 -10.05 1.84 12.15
C GLY A 17 -9.47 3.09 11.47
N LEU A 18 -8.22 3.43 11.77
CA LEU A 18 -7.48 4.55 11.17
C LEU A 18 -6.75 4.18 9.87
N GLY A 19 -6.84 2.91 9.45
CA GLY A 19 -6.31 2.47 8.17
C GLY A 19 -7.19 2.92 7.00
N PHE A 20 -6.58 3.06 5.81
CA PHE A 20 -7.33 3.29 4.58
C PHE A 20 -8.29 2.14 4.28
N THR A 21 -9.42 2.45 3.62
CA THR A 21 -10.17 1.41 2.92
C THR A 21 -9.34 0.86 1.75
N PRO A 22 -9.61 -0.35 1.23
CA PRO A 22 -8.89 -0.87 0.07
C PRO A 22 -8.95 0.05 -1.16
N ALA A 23 -10.05 0.80 -1.34
CA ALA A 23 -10.16 1.76 -2.44
C ALA A 23 -9.27 2.99 -2.20
N ASP A 24 -9.36 3.60 -1.01
CA ASP A 24 -8.53 4.76 -0.67
C ASP A 24 -7.04 4.44 -0.71
N ALA A 25 -6.66 3.20 -0.32
CA ALA A 25 -5.28 2.76 -0.38
C ALA A 25 -4.76 2.64 -1.82
N LEU A 26 -5.60 2.20 -2.76
CA LEU A 26 -5.24 2.13 -4.19
C LEU A 26 -5.11 3.53 -4.79
N ASP A 27 -6.03 4.44 -4.47
CA ASP A 27 -5.97 5.83 -4.92
C ASP A 27 -4.73 6.54 -4.34
N HIS A 28 -4.38 6.25 -3.08
CA HIS A 28 -3.17 6.77 -2.47
C HIS A 28 -1.89 6.21 -3.13
N ILE A 29 -1.85 4.91 -3.47
CA ILE A 29 -0.73 4.32 -4.23
C ILE A 29 -0.57 4.99 -5.59
N ALA A 30 -1.67 5.24 -6.32
CA ALA A 30 -1.62 5.95 -7.60
C ALA A 30 -1.05 7.37 -7.44
N THR A 31 -1.44 8.06 -6.36
CA THR A 31 -0.90 9.37 -6.00
C THR A 31 0.61 9.32 -5.73
N LEU A 32 1.09 8.31 -4.99
CA LEU A 32 2.51 8.12 -4.71
C LEU A 32 3.32 7.87 -5.98
N ILE A 33 2.82 7.02 -6.90
CA ILE A 33 3.46 6.77 -8.19
C ILE A 33 3.57 8.08 -9.01
N ALA A 34 2.52 8.89 -9.02
CA ALA A 34 2.53 10.17 -9.73
C ALA A 34 3.50 11.21 -9.13
N GLN A 35 3.92 11.03 -7.88
CA GLN A 35 4.87 11.89 -7.18
C GLN A 35 6.33 11.39 -7.28
N GLU A 36 6.55 10.17 -7.78
CA GLU A 36 7.91 9.66 -7.95
C GLU A 36 8.67 10.45 -9.02
N ASP A 37 9.95 10.67 -8.74
CA ASP A 37 10.86 11.36 -9.65
C ASP A 37 11.26 10.45 -10.81
N ALA A 38 10.74 10.76 -12.00
CA ALA A 38 11.01 10.00 -13.22
C ALA A 38 12.48 10.04 -13.67
N GLU A 39 13.28 10.99 -13.19
CA GLU A 39 14.71 11.06 -13.49
C GLU A 39 15.56 10.24 -12.50
N SER A 40 14.94 9.72 -11.44
CA SER A 40 15.62 8.88 -10.47
C SER A 40 15.99 7.52 -11.06
N ALA A 41 17.25 7.09 -10.88
CA ALA A 41 17.67 5.73 -11.21
C ALA A 41 16.91 4.63 -10.44
N PHE A 42 16.17 4.99 -9.39
CA PHE A 42 15.34 4.07 -8.61
C PHE A 42 13.85 4.11 -8.97
N TYR A 43 13.45 4.95 -9.94
CA TYR A 43 12.04 5.16 -10.32
C TYR A 43 11.33 3.83 -10.58
N ASP A 44 11.82 3.03 -11.53
CA ASP A 44 11.19 1.77 -11.93
C ASP A 44 11.02 0.82 -10.75
N ARG A 45 12.05 0.70 -9.90
CA ARG A 45 12.01 -0.16 -8.72
C ARG A 45 10.95 0.31 -7.71
N ARG A 46 10.87 1.61 -7.44
CA ARG A 46 9.90 2.16 -6.47
C ARG A 46 8.47 2.05 -6.99
N VAL A 47 8.25 2.37 -8.27
CA VAL A 47 6.95 2.19 -8.92
C VAL A 47 6.54 0.73 -8.89
N GLU A 48 7.45 -0.20 -9.17
CA GLU A 48 7.17 -1.63 -9.09
C GLU A 48 6.80 -2.08 -7.66
N GLU A 49 7.54 -1.64 -6.63
CA GLU A 49 7.24 -1.93 -5.24
C GLU A 49 5.83 -1.43 -4.85
N LEU A 50 5.45 -0.21 -5.28
CA LEU A 50 4.11 0.36 -5.08
C LEU A 50 3.02 -0.43 -5.82
N LEU A 51 3.25 -0.81 -7.08
CA LEU A 51 2.32 -1.63 -7.87
C LEU A 51 2.08 -3.01 -7.23
N ARG A 52 3.14 -3.65 -6.70
CA ARG A 52 3.03 -4.93 -5.98
C ARG A 52 2.19 -4.79 -4.70
N LEU A 53 2.31 -3.69 -3.97
CA LEU A 53 1.46 -3.40 -2.81
C LEU A 53 -0.01 -3.24 -3.24
N GLY A 54 -0.28 -2.51 -4.33
CA GLY A 54 -1.64 -2.35 -4.87
C GLY A 54 -2.27 -3.67 -5.27
N ALA A 55 -1.50 -4.53 -5.97
CA ALA A 55 -1.95 -5.86 -6.35
C ALA A 55 -2.28 -6.75 -5.14
N CYS A 56 -1.50 -6.66 -4.05
CA CYS A 56 -1.76 -7.36 -2.80
C CYS A 56 -3.10 -6.90 -2.18
N ILE A 57 -3.30 -5.59 -2.05
CA ILE A 57 -4.53 -5.01 -1.49
C ILE A 57 -5.76 -5.43 -2.30
N TRP A 58 -5.69 -5.36 -3.63
CA TRP A 58 -6.78 -5.79 -4.50
C TRP A 58 -7.10 -7.28 -4.35
N SER A 59 -6.08 -8.12 -4.24
CA SER A 59 -6.25 -9.56 -4.07
C SER A 59 -6.92 -9.89 -2.73
N LEU A 60 -6.49 -9.25 -1.64
CA LEU A 60 -7.11 -9.40 -0.32
C LEU A 60 -8.58 -8.96 -0.32
N ARG A 61 -8.90 -7.84 -0.99
CA ARG A 61 -10.29 -7.40 -1.16
C ARG A 61 -11.11 -8.44 -1.94
N ARG A 62 -10.56 -8.96 -3.04
CA ARG A 62 -11.24 -9.95 -3.86
C ARG A 62 -11.51 -11.23 -3.08
N ASP A 63 -10.54 -11.71 -2.30
CA ASP A 63 -10.68 -12.95 -1.54
C ASP A 63 -11.70 -12.82 -0.39
N ILE A 64 -11.90 -11.61 0.15
CA ILE A 64 -12.98 -11.32 1.10
C ILE A 64 -14.37 -11.37 0.43
N VAL A 65 -14.48 -10.92 -0.83
CA VAL A 65 -15.76 -10.83 -1.56
C VAL A 65 -16.09 -12.13 -2.31
N MET A 66 -15.08 -12.85 -2.78
CA MET A 66 -15.17 -14.10 -3.51
C MET A 66 -14.09 -15.06 -3.01
N PRO A 67 -14.33 -15.78 -1.90
CA PRO A 67 -13.40 -16.80 -1.42
C PRO A 67 -13.29 -17.91 -2.48
N ARG A 68 -12.05 -18.30 -2.78
CA ARG A 68 -11.74 -19.40 -3.72
C ARG A 68 -11.97 -20.77 -3.09
#